data_AF-A0A971MT56-F1
#
_entry.id   AF-A0A971MT56-F1
#
_cell.length_a   1.000
_cell.length_b   1.000
_cell.length_c   1.000
_cell.angle_alpha   90.00
_cell.angle_beta   90.00
_cell.angle_gamma   90.00
#
_symmetry.space_group_name_H-M   'P 1'
#
loop_
_entity.id
_entity.type
_entity.pdbx_description
1 polymer ?
#
loop_
_entity_poly.entity_id
_entity_poly.type
_entity_poly.pdbx_seq_one_letter_code
_entity_poly.pdbx_strand_id
1 'polypeptide(L)'
;TDLIDIIYTVKTPNGSTTRTISNVRIGSSSSIQYIVETSLGYTGYADAEVLIEKLVLKQGNHQTTIYNTVAPSYQNLTDLQKQQNFTVQVLKINPYFYGGSGTSSDPYLIYCERHLRNIRRAKVSYYEYGSYVEKITANFKLMTSINLTWDNPWTPIETQFSGTFDGNNYWLKYRVNIPSDAFTSYTNYYGFFGLISYGTVKNLEIWNSYIDGSASQHSGELVLAGTLAGYSFCGTITNVRVESSYVYCYRQNSWAGGLFGFSHGSTISNCTIVSSSVNGQGNVIGGLVGLGSSTAISNCTSSATVNWYKSGDNWEFNCAGGIAGKMNGGSITSCTFTGLVKYATTSETDSRTFKPCLAQIVGLRENGTTLSGNVCDGTVDKGKLKIVTWTTGILWWQETHSHNQYQNVSNGQCGYTI
;
A
#
# COMPACT_ATOMS: atom_id res chain seq x y z
N THR A 1 -28.54 28.38 35.37
CA THR A 1 -28.14 27.16 34.66
C THR A 1 -27.04 26.54 35.46
N ASP A 2 -27.21 25.30 35.92
CA ASP A 2 -26.20 24.67 36.76
C ASP A 2 -24.98 24.29 35.92
N LEU A 3 -23.81 24.66 36.41
CA LEU A 3 -22.52 24.40 35.77
C LEU A 3 -21.75 23.39 36.60
N ILE A 4 -21.08 22.45 35.95
CA ILE A 4 -20.20 21.47 36.59
C ILE A 4 -18.77 21.69 36.12
N ASP A 5 -17.83 21.60 37.05
CA ASP A 5 -16.44 21.29 36.72
C ASP A 5 -16.21 19.78 36.86
N ILE A 6 -15.66 19.16 35.83
CA ILE A 6 -15.32 17.74 35.80
C ILE A 6 -13.83 17.60 36.10
N ILE A 7 -13.49 16.92 37.20
CA ILE A 7 -12.10 16.61 37.55
C ILE A 7 -11.85 15.14 37.21
N TYR A 8 -10.85 14.89 36.39
CA TYR A 8 -10.51 13.55 35.93
C TYR A 8 -9.00 13.36 35.87
N THR A 9 -8.58 12.11 35.97
CA THR A 9 -7.19 11.69 35.88
C THR A 9 -7.00 10.84 34.64
N VAL A 10 -6.06 11.26 33.79
CA VAL A 10 -5.59 10.49 32.64
C VAL A 10 -4.39 9.68 33.11
N LYS A 11 -4.46 8.36 32.97
CA LYS A 11 -3.33 7.45 33.16
C LYS A 11 -2.84 6.98 31.81
N THR A 12 -1.54 7.06 31.62
CA THR A 12 -0.82 6.53 30.46
C THR A 12 0.35 5.68 30.96
N PRO A 13 1.02 4.88 30.11
CA PRO A 13 2.24 4.18 30.50
C PRO A 13 3.36 5.11 30.99
N ASN A 14 3.35 6.38 30.57
CA ASN A 14 4.38 7.36 30.91
C ASN A 14 4.05 8.17 32.18
N GLY A 15 2.93 7.88 32.83
CA GLY A 15 2.52 8.55 34.06
C GLY A 15 1.06 8.99 34.05
N SER A 16 0.68 9.72 35.09
CA SER A 16 -0.68 10.14 35.34
C SER A 16 -0.78 11.65 35.52
N THR A 17 -1.85 12.25 34.99
CA THR A 17 -2.10 13.70 35.09
C THR A 17 -3.56 13.96 35.37
N THR A 18 -3.85 14.76 36.40
CA THR A 18 -5.19 15.24 36.72
C THR A 18 -5.49 16.53 35.96
N ARG A 19 -6.70 16.64 35.41
CA ARG A 19 -7.17 17.77 34.62
C ARG A 19 -8.56 18.19 35.07
N THR A 20 -8.97 19.39 34.67
CA THR A 20 -10.30 19.94 34.96
C THR A 20 -10.92 20.51 33.69
N ILE A 21 -12.16 20.12 33.39
CA ILE A 21 -13.00 20.80 32.39
C ILE A 21 -14.00 21.63 33.18
N SER A 22 -13.97 22.95 33.01
CA SER A 22 -14.85 23.85 33.75
C SER A 22 -16.10 24.23 32.96
N ASN A 23 -17.14 24.61 33.69
CA ASN A 23 -18.36 25.22 33.14
C ASN A 23 -19.15 24.34 32.15
N VAL A 24 -19.19 23.03 32.41
CA VAL A 24 -20.01 22.08 31.65
C VAL A 24 -21.49 22.27 32.00
N ARG A 25 -22.35 22.51 31.01
CA ARG A 25 -23.81 22.59 31.21
C ARG A 25 -24.43 21.21 31.36
N ILE A 26 -25.27 21.05 32.37
CA ILE A 26 -26.11 19.87 32.54
C ILE A 26 -27.42 20.11 31.77
N GLY A 27 -27.81 19.23 30.83
CA GLY A 27 -29.18 19.26 30.29
C GLY A 27 -29.43 19.06 28.78
N SER A 28 -28.55 18.43 27.99
CA SER A 28 -28.95 17.93 26.66
C SER A 28 -28.33 16.57 26.42
N SER A 29 -29.13 15.49 26.54
CA SER A 29 -28.97 14.10 26.01
C SER A 29 -27.56 13.49 25.78
N SER A 30 -26.54 13.98 26.45
CA SER A 30 -25.16 13.54 26.40
C SER A 30 -24.78 13.16 27.81
N SER A 31 -24.60 11.85 28.05
CA SER A 31 -24.13 11.35 29.35
C SER A 31 -22.84 12.07 29.79
N ILE A 32 -22.58 12.14 31.10
CA ILE A 32 -21.28 12.60 31.63
C ILE A 32 -20.13 11.85 30.94
N GLN A 33 -20.35 10.58 30.59
CA GLN A 33 -19.47 9.77 29.76
C GLN A 33 -19.22 10.38 28.37
N TYR A 34 -20.26 10.76 27.62
CA TYR A 34 -20.11 11.40 26.30
C TYR A 34 -19.35 12.73 26.37
N ILE A 35 -19.63 13.55 27.40
CA ILE A 35 -18.92 14.81 27.62
C ILE A 35 -17.45 14.53 27.86
N VAL A 36 -17.12 13.55 28.70
CA VAL A 36 -15.74 13.14 28.96
C VAL A 36 -15.09 12.60 27.68
N GLU A 37 -15.70 11.66 26.97
CA GLU A 37 -15.17 11.11 25.70
C GLU A 37 -14.85 12.19 24.64
N THR A 38 -15.67 13.25 24.54
CA THR A 38 -15.48 14.34 23.56
C THR A 38 -14.56 15.47 24.02
N SER A 39 -14.41 15.70 25.33
CA SER A 39 -13.63 16.81 25.91
C SER A 39 -12.20 16.44 26.31
N LEU A 40 -11.85 15.16 26.25
CA LEU A 40 -10.59 14.66 26.78
C LEU A 40 -9.34 15.06 25.98
N GLY A 41 -9.49 15.48 24.73
CA GLY A 41 -8.38 16.01 23.91
C GLY A 41 -7.12 15.13 23.97
N TYR A 42 -7.27 13.81 24.12
CA TYR A 42 -6.16 12.89 24.32
C TYR A 42 -5.50 12.60 22.97
N THR A 43 -4.28 13.13 22.80
CA THR A 43 -3.42 12.98 21.62
C THR A 43 -2.21 12.08 21.91
N GLY A 44 -2.34 11.16 22.87
CA GLY A 44 -1.23 10.32 23.33
C GLY A 44 -1.09 9.00 22.54
N TYR A 45 0.14 8.49 22.47
CA TYR A 45 0.53 7.28 21.74
C TYR A 45 -0.02 5.95 22.30
N ALA A 46 -0.39 5.91 23.57
CA ALA A 46 -0.67 4.69 24.31
C ALA A 46 -2.13 4.56 24.72
N ASP A 47 -2.53 3.35 25.08
CA ASP A 47 -3.80 3.14 25.77
C ASP A 47 -3.82 4.03 27.01
N ALA A 48 -4.88 4.84 27.12
CA ALA A 48 -5.10 5.67 28.27
C ALA A 48 -6.32 5.18 29.04
N GLU A 49 -6.22 5.31 30.35
CA GLU A 49 -7.36 5.15 31.24
C GLU A 49 -7.75 6.52 31.75
N VAL A 50 -9.02 6.88 31.57
CA VAL A 50 -9.59 8.09 32.12
C VAL A 50 -10.51 7.71 33.26
N LEU A 51 -10.13 8.17 34.44
CA LEU A 51 -10.93 8.07 35.65
C LEU A 51 -11.49 9.45 35.96
N ILE A 52 -12.81 9.61 35.90
CA ILE A 52 -13.46 10.78 36.48
C ILE A 52 -13.34 10.63 38.00
N GLU A 53 -12.70 11.55 38.69
CA GLU A 53 -12.52 11.45 40.14
C GLU A 53 -13.69 12.05 40.90
N LYS A 54 -14.12 13.25 40.47
CA LYS A 54 -15.18 14.01 41.12
C LYS A 54 -15.74 15.10 40.20
N LEU A 55 -16.93 15.56 40.54
CA LEU A 55 -17.62 16.67 39.91
C LEU A 55 -17.76 17.79 40.94
N VAL A 56 -17.60 19.05 40.52
CA VAL A 56 -17.91 20.22 41.34
C VAL A 56 -19.10 20.94 40.73
N LEU A 57 -20.26 20.80 41.35
CA LEU A 57 -21.49 21.48 40.95
C LEU A 57 -21.49 22.90 41.51
N LYS A 58 -21.68 23.89 40.63
CA LYS A 58 -21.72 25.32 40.96
C LYS A 58 -23.13 25.87 40.75
N GLN A 59 -23.72 26.40 41.82
CA GLN A 59 -25.03 27.04 41.81
C GLN A 59 -25.00 28.37 42.56
N GLY A 60 -24.93 29.48 41.82
CA GLY A 60 -24.70 30.80 42.41
C GLY A 60 -23.37 30.84 43.17
N ASN A 61 -23.40 31.24 44.44
CA ASN A 61 -22.22 31.24 45.33
C ASN A 61 -21.97 29.89 46.03
N HIS A 62 -22.82 28.89 45.80
CA HIS A 62 -22.71 27.58 46.43
C HIS A 62 -21.96 26.61 45.51
N GLN A 63 -21.11 25.79 46.11
CA GLN A 63 -20.42 24.69 45.44
C GLN A 63 -20.61 23.40 46.24
N THR A 64 -20.89 22.30 45.55
CA THR A 64 -20.90 20.96 46.15
C THR A 64 -20.05 20.00 45.33
N THR A 65 -19.36 19.08 45.98
CA THR A 65 -18.49 18.10 45.34
C THR A 65 -19.17 16.73 45.37
N ILE A 66 -19.29 16.10 44.20
CA ILE A 66 -19.87 14.76 44.05
C ILE A 66 -18.74 13.82 43.64
N TYR A 67 -18.52 12.74 44.39
CA TYR A 67 -17.38 11.85 44.20
C TYR A 67 -17.73 10.61 43.40
N ASN A 68 -16.80 10.14 42.56
CA ASN A 68 -17.00 8.89 41.82
C ASN A 68 -16.71 7.69 42.72
N THR A 69 -17.66 6.77 42.86
CA THR A 69 -17.55 5.58 43.74
C THR A 69 -16.39 4.66 43.38
N VAL A 70 -15.97 4.64 42.11
CA VAL A 70 -14.85 3.81 41.65
C VAL A 70 -13.49 4.51 41.80
N ALA A 71 -13.46 5.80 42.15
CA ALA A 71 -12.20 6.51 42.33
C ALA A 71 -11.55 6.11 43.67
N PRO A 72 -10.22 5.89 43.71
CA PRO A 72 -9.53 5.53 44.97
C PRO A 72 -9.76 6.53 46.10
N SER A 73 -9.91 7.82 45.75
CA SER A 73 -10.20 8.90 46.70
C SER A 73 -11.53 8.74 47.44
N TYR A 74 -12.49 8.00 46.89
CA TYR A 74 -13.80 7.76 47.49
C TYR A 74 -13.73 6.99 48.82
N GLN A 75 -12.74 6.08 48.94
CA GLN A 75 -12.58 5.24 50.13
C GLN A 75 -12.21 6.05 51.38
N ASN A 76 -11.54 7.19 51.20
CA ASN A 76 -11.01 8.04 52.26
C ASN A 76 -11.98 9.16 52.69
N LEU A 77 -13.25 9.08 52.29
CA LEU A 77 -14.28 10.07 52.60
C LEU A 77 -15.06 9.74 53.87
N THR A 78 -15.58 10.77 54.53
CA THR A 78 -16.55 10.62 55.64
C THR A 78 -17.88 10.04 55.14
N ASP A 79 -18.68 9.46 56.04
CA ASP A 79 -19.99 8.88 55.70
C ASP A 79 -20.95 9.92 55.07
N LEU A 80 -20.89 11.17 55.53
CA LEU A 80 -21.69 12.26 54.96
C LEU A 80 -21.25 12.59 53.52
N GLN A 81 -19.94 12.64 53.25
CA GLN A 81 -19.42 12.90 51.91
C GLN A 81 -19.71 11.74 50.93
N LYS A 82 -19.74 10.49 51.42
CA LYS A 82 -20.11 9.33 50.62
C LYS A 82 -21.56 9.37 50.14
N GLN A 83 -22.44 10.12 50.78
CA GLN A 83 -23.81 10.31 50.28
C GLN A 83 -23.85 11.15 48.99
N GLN A 84 -22.83 11.97 48.73
CA GLN A 84 -22.67 12.77 47.51
C GLN A 84 -21.85 11.99 46.48
N ASN A 85 -22.44 10.96 45.88
CA ASN A 85 -21.73 10.06 44.97
C ASN A 85 -22.40 9.89 43.60
N PHE A 86 -21.60 9.43 42.65
CA PHE A 86 -22.02 8.90 41.36
C PHE A 86 -21.10 7.75 40.94
N THR A 87 -21.45 6.98 39.92
CA THR A 87 -20.65 5.85 39.45
C THR A 87 -20.39 5.96 37.96
N VAL A 88 -19.13 6.12 37.56
CA VAL A 88 -18.67 6.00 36.17
C VAL A 88 -17.41 5.15 36.15
N GLN A 89 -17.44 4.04 35.40
CA GLN A 89 -16.30 3.13 35.28
C GLN A 89 -15.11 3.81 34.58
N VAL A 90 -13.90 3.27 34.79
CA VAL A 90 -12.69 3.72 34.10
C VAL A 90 -12.87 3.59 32.59
N LEU A 91 -12.73 4.70 31.88
CA LEU A 91 -12.86 4.75 30.42
C LEU A 91 -11.52 4.40 29.78
N LYS A 92 -11.51 3.40 28.90
CA LYS A 92 -10.31 3.03 28.13
C LYS A 92 -10.32 3.74 26.78
N ILE A 93 -9.26 4.49 26.50
CA ILE A 93 -9.11 5.27 25.28
C ILE A 93 -7.94 4.72 24.49
N ASN A 94 -8.24 4.30 23.27
CA ASN A 94 -7.26 3.86 22.29
C ASN A 94 -7.43 4.76 21.06
N PRO A 95 -6.69 5.87 20.97
CA PRO A 95 -6.81 6.75 19.82
C PRO A 95 -6.32 6.02 18.57
N TYR A 96 -7.04 6.17 17.46
CA TYR A 96 -6.69 5.49 16.22
C TYR A 96 -5.32 5.90 15.68
N PHE A 97 -4.92 7.16 15.91
CA PHE A 97 -3.67 7.75 15.49
C PHE A 97 -3.07 8.59 16.62
N TYR A 98 -1.79 8.95 16.51
CA TYR A 98 -1.12 9.76 17.53
C TYR A 98 -1.72 11.17 17.65
N GLY A 99 -2.19 11.73 16.53
CA GLY A 99 -2.79 13.05 16.48
C GLY A 99 -3.08 13.43 15.03
N GLY A 100 -3.49 14.67 14.85
CA GLY A 100 -3.93 15.20 13.56
C GLY A 100 -5.40 14.92 13.27
N SER A 101 -5.98 15.77 12.45
CA SER A 101 -7.36 15.70 11.95
C SER A 101 -7.50 14.92 10.64
N GLY A 102 -6.37 14.53 10.03
CA GLY A 102 -6.34 13.89 8.71
C GLY A 102 -6.48 14.89 7.55
N THR A 103 -6.47 16.19 7.83
CA THR A 103 -6.44 17.24 6.81
C THR A 103 -5.03 17.39 6.22
N SER A 104 -4.87 18.12 5.11
CA SER A 104 -3.56 18.30 4.49
C SER A 104 -2.60 19.13 5.35
N SER A 105 -3.10 20.11 6.09
CA SER A 105 -2.32 20.91 7.05
C SER A 105 -2.05 20.19 8.37
N ASP A 106 -2.86 19.18 8.70
CA ASP A 106 -2.82 18.47 9.97
C ASP A 106 -3.10 16.97 9.77
N PRO A 107 -2.15 16.23 9.16
CA PRO A 107 -2.32 14.82 8.80
C PRO A 107 -2.31 13.91 10.03
N TYR A 108 -2.94 12.74 9.92
CA TYR A 108 -2.84 11.70 10.94
C TYR A 108 -1.40 11.23 11.11
N LEU A 109 -0.90 11.30 12.34
CA LEU A 109 0.48 10.96 12.68
C LEU A 109 0.61 9.47 13.05
N ILE A 110 1.56 8.79 12.42
CA ILE A 110 1.78 7.34 12.56
C ILE A 110 3.13 7.07 13.22
N TYR A 111 3.08 6.59 14.47
CA TYR A 111 4.25 6.24 15.28
C TYR A 111 4.44 4.73 15.53
N CYS A 112 3.47 3.88 15.18
CA CYS A 112 3.58 2.45 15.43
C CYS A 112 2.71 1.62 14.50
N GLU A 113 2.90 0.31 14.53
CA GLU A 113 2.14 -0.66 13.75
C GLU A 113 0.63 -0.52 13.96
N ARG A 114 0.15 -0.28 15.19
CA ARG A 114 -1.28 -0.08 15.45
C ARG A 114 -1.83 1.12 14.68
N HIS A 115 -1.17 2.27 14.76
CA HIS A 115 -1.56 3.46 13.99
C HIS A 115 -1.54 3.19 12.48
N LEU A 116 -0.52 2.47 11.99
CA LEU A 116 -0.41 2.09 10.58
C LEU A 116 -1.59 1.20 10.16
N ARG A 117 -1.92 0.18 10.97
CA ARG A 117 -3.07 -0.69 10.71
C ARG A 117 -4.39 0.09 10.79
N ASN A 118 -4.48 1.14 11.59
CA ASN A 118 -5.69 1.96 11.73
C ASN A 118 -5.99 2.85 10.52
N ILE A 119 -5.10 3.00 9.53
CA ILE A 119 -5.41 3.68 8.26
C ILE A 119 -6.72 3.14 7.65
N ARG A 120 -6.93 1.82 7.74
CA ARG A 120 -8.14 1.14 7.23
C ARG A 120 -9.44 1.57 7.92
N ARG A 121 -9.37 2.29 9.04
CA ARG A 121 -10.52 2.82 9.79
C ARG A 121 -10.89 4.25 9.40
N ALA A 122 -10.01 4.97 8.70
CA ALA A 122 -10.27 6.33 8.23
C ALA A 122 -11.10 6.37 6.94
N LYS A 123 -12.11 5.49 6.86
CA LYS A 123 -13.01 5.41 5.72
C LYS A 123 -14.10 6.45 5.83
N VAL A 124 -14.48 6.99 4.68
CA VAL A 124 -15.62 7.89 4.52
C VAL A 124 -16.48 7.37 3.37
N SER A 125 -17.80 7.55 3.50
CA SER A 125 -18.77 7.13 2.49
C SER A 125 -19.06 8.29 1.54
N TYR A 126 -18.92 8.06 0.24
CA TYR A 126 -19.21 9.03 -0.83
C TYR A 126 -20.35 8.52 -1.70
N TYR A 127 -21.23 9.42 -2.14
CA TYR A 127 -22.27 9.09 -3.11
C TYR A 127 -21.77 9.41 -4.52
N GLU A 128 -21.51 8.38 -5.32
CA GLU A 128 -21.02 8.50 -6.70
C GLU A 128 -21.68 7.46 -7.61
N TYR A 129 -21.98 7.85 -8.85
CA TYR A 129 -22.58 6.97 -9.87
C TYR A 129 -23.84 6.22 -9.39
N GLY A 130 -24.65 6.85 -8.55
CA GLY A 130 -25.90 6.28 -8.06
C GLY A 130 -25.77 5.31 -6.87
N SER A 131 -24.56 5.10 -6.32
CA SER A 131 -24.35 4.26 -5.14
C SER A 131 -23.37 4.87 -4.13
N TYR A 132 -23.38 4.35 -2.89
CA TYR A 132 -22.40 4.73 -1.88
C TYR A 132 -21.13 3.88 -2.03
N VAL A 133 -19.98 4.55 -2.05
CA VAL A 133 -18.65 3.94 -2.12
C VAL A 133 -17.80 4.36 -0.94
N GLU A 134 -17.04 3.43 -0.37
CA GLU A 134 -16.08 3.73 0.70
C GLU A 134 -14.74 4.17 0.11
N LYS A 135 -14.17 5.26 0.64
CA LYS A 135 -12.83 5.75 0.27
C LYS A 135 -12.06 6.20 1.52
N ILE A 136 -10.74 6.22 1.43
CA ILE A 136 -9.86 6.86 2.42
C ILE A 136 -9.29 8.12 1.78
N THR A 137 -9.77 9.28 2.20
CA THR A 137 -9.34 10.60 1.67
C THR A 137 -8.47 11.39 2.63
N ALA A 138 -8.29 10.89 3.86
CA ALA A 138 -7.46 11.51 4.87
C ALA A 138 -5.96 11.45 4.52
N ASN A 139 -5.19 12.36 5.13
CA ASN A 139 -3.75 12.46 4.96
C ASN A 139 -3.04 11.83 6.15
N PHE A 140 -1.94 11.13 5.89
CA PHE A 140 -1.16 10.37 6.85
C PHE A 140 0.31 10.74 6.74
N LYS A 141 0.99 10.78 7.87
CA LYS A 141 2.43 11.03 7.94
C LYS A 141 3.11 10.04 8.87
N LEU A 142 4.13 9.34 8.37
CA LEU A 142 5.00 8.54 9.23
C LEU A 142 5.88 9.46 10.08
N MET A 143 6.01 9.09 11.35
CA MET A 143 6.87 9.79 12.30
C MET A 143 8.01 8.91 12.82
N THR A 144 8.02 7.64 12.40
CA THR A 144 9.09 6.69 12.64
C THR A 144 8.99 5.58 11.60
N SER A 145 10.09 4.86 11.41
CA SER A 145 10.08 3.61 10.64
C SER A 145 9.29 2.52 11.37
N ILE A 146 8.63 1.65 10.62
CA ILE A 146 7.76 0.60 11.17
C ILE A 146 8.16 -0.76 10.59
N ASN A 147 8.46 -1.69 11.49
CA ASN A 147 8.82 -3.06 11.18
C ASN A 147 7.66 -3.99 11.55
N LEU A 148 7.03 -4.61 10.55
CA LEU A 148 6.00 -5.62 10.77
C LEU A 148 6.66 -7.00 10.75
N THR A 149 6.31 -7.80 11.74
CA THR A 149 6.80 -9.17 11.89
C THR A 149 6.13 -10.10 10.89
N TRP A 150 6.81 -11.19 10.53
CA TRP A 150 6.36 -12.09 9.46
C TRP A 150 5.22 -13.02 9.88
N ASP A 151 5.04 -13.22 11.19
CA ASP A 151 3.94 -13.95 11.82
C ASP A 151 2.61 -13.19 11.78
N ASN A 152 2.65 -11.87 11.58
CA ASN A 152 1.48 -11.02 11.43
C ASN A 152 1.51 -10.25 10.10
N PRO A 153 1.32 -10.94 8.96
CA PRO A 153 1.43 -10.33 7.63
C PRO A 153 0.50 -9.13 7.47
N TRP A 154 0.91 -8.22 6.60
CA TRP A 154 0.10 -7.09 6.18
C TRP A 154 -1.01 -7.58 5.24
N THR A 155 -2.24 -7.21 5.57
CA THR A 155 -3.36 -7.23 4.62
C THR A 155 -3.36 -5.90 3.87
N PRO A 156 -3.37 -5.90 2.53
CA PRO A 156 -3.48 -4.68 1.75
C PRO A 156 -4.61 -3.78 2.24
N ILE A 157 -4.43 -2.45 2.12
CA ILE A 157 -5.55 -1.53 2.33
C ILE A 157 -6.52 -1.70 1.15
N GLU A 158 -7.59 -2.48 1.38
CA GLU A 158 -8.58 -2.87 0.37
C GLU A 158 -9.43 -1.69 -0.09
N THR A 159 -9.79 -0.79 0.84
CA THR A 159 -10.53 0.42 0.52
C THR A 159 -9.69 1.34 -0.34
N GLN A 160 -10.29 1.87 -1.40
CA GLN A 160 -9.66 2.84 -2.28
C GLN A 160 -8.97 3.97 -1.50
N PHE A 161 -7.68 4.15 -1.73
CA PHE A 161 -6.91 5.23 -1.14
C PHE A 161 -6.82 6.43 -2.09
N SER A 162 -7.36 7.57 -1.65
CA SER A 162 -7.40 8.84 -2.39
C SER A 162 -6.83 10.02 -1.59
N GLY A 163 -6.28 9.77 -0.40
CA GLY A 163 -5.59 10.78 0.41
C GLY A 163 -4.09 10.89 0.11
N THR A 164 -3.33 11.42 1.05
CA THR A 164 -1.85 11.48 0.99
C THR A 164 -1.23 10.56 2.02
N PHE A 165 -0.28 9.71 1.61
CA PHE A 165 0.62 8.98 2.50
C PHE A 165 2.03 9.53 2.37
N ASP A 166 2.45 10.33 3.34
CA ASP A 166 3.80 10.90 3.43
C ASP A 166 4.66 10.03 4.33
N GLY A 167 5.60 9.29 3.75
CA GLY A 167 6.54 8.48 4.50
C GLY A 167 7.53 9.30 5.31
N ASN A 168 7.64 10.62 5.06
CA ASN A 168 8.52 11.53 5.80
C ASN A 168 9.98 11.01 5.90
N ASN A 169 10.44 10.33 4.83
CA ASN A 169 11.73 9.64 4.71
C ASN A 169 11.96 8.50 5.72
N TYR A 170 10.90 7.99 6.35
CA TYR A 170 10.94 6.74 7.11
C TYR A 170 10.63 5.53 6.23
N TRP A 171 10.97 4.35 6.74
CA TRP A 171 10.78 3.09 6.03
C TRP A 171 9.68 2.22 6.63
N LEU A 172 9.08 1.40 5.76
CA LEU A 172 8.18 0.32 6.13
C LEU A 172 8.79 -1.03 5.72
N LYS A 173 8.70 -2.01 6.62
CA LYS A 173 8.99 -3.41 6.35
C LYS A 173 7.74 -4.25 6.60
N TYR A 174 7.31 -5.03 5.62
CA TYR A 174 6.12 -5.89 5.74
C TYR A 174 6.14 -7.07 4.78
N ARG A 175 5.27 -8.04 5.03
CA ARG A 175 4.99 -9.15 4.12
C ARG A 175 3.51 -9.18 3.76
N VAL A 176 3.18 -9.40 2.50
CA VAL A 176 1.81 -9.65 2.02
C VAL A 176 1.75 -11.07 1.49
N ASN A 177 0.70 -11.80 1.85
CA ASN A 177 0.41 -13.12 1.30
C ASN A 177 -0.73 -13.00 0.29
N ILE A 178 -0.48 -13.45 -0.94
CA ILE A 178 -1.51 -13.60 -1.95
C ILE A 178 -2.13 -14.98 -1.76
N PRO A 179 -3.39 -15.07 -1.27
CA PRO A 179 -4.00 -16.33 -0.91
C PRO A 179 -4.29 -17.18 -2.15
N SER A 180 -4.38 -18.51 -1.97
CA SER A 180 -4.64 -19.44 -3.07
C SER A 180 -6.02 -19.27 -3.71
N ASP A 181 -6.98 -18.70 -2.97
CA ASP A 181 -8.40 -18.51 -3.29
C ASP A 181 -8.77 -17.04 -3.53
N ALA A 182 -7.79 -16.18 -3.83
CA ALA A 182 -7.96 -14.75 -4.13
C ALA A 182 -9.17 -14.40 -5.04
N PHE A 183 -9.57 -15.34 -5.89
CA PHE A 183 -10.48 -15.25 -7.04
C PHE A 183 -11.99 -15.13 -6.73
N THR A 184 -12.39 -14.62 -5.57
CA THR A 184 -13.83 -14.41 -5.25
C THR A 184 -14.29 -12.96 -5.43
N SER A 185 -13.37 -12.05 -5.77
CA SER A 185 -13.66 -10.64 -6.01
C SER A 185 -13.06 -10.19 -7.33
N TYR A 186 -13.78 -9.35 -8.07
CA TYR A 186 -13.46 -8.91 -9.43
C TYR A 186 -12.07 -8.26 -9.61
N THR A 187 -11.30 -8.02 -8.55
CA THR A 187 -9.99 -7.35 -8.62
C THR A 187 -9.02 -7.79 -7.53
N ASN A 188 -7.99 -8.55 -7.92
CA ASN A 188 -6.97 -9.14 -7.06
C ASN A 188 -5.73 -8.23 -6.94
N TYR A 189 -5.80 -7.22 -6.07
CA TYR A 189 -4.77 -6.17 -5.96
C TYR A 189 -3.93 -6.30 -4.69
N TYR A 190 -2.62 -6.50 -4.86
CA TYR A 190 -1.71 -6.78 -3.76
C TYR A 190 -0.54 -5.81 -3.69
N GLY A 191 -0.33 -5.31 -2.48
CA GLY A 191 0.75 -4.40 -2.11
C GLY A 191 0.46 -3.84 -0.71
N PHE A 192 1.13 -2.74 -0.35
CA PHE A 192 0.76 -2.01 0.86
C PHE A 192 -0.67 -1.47 0.75
N PHE A 193 -1.00 -0.87 -0.39
CA PHE A 193 -2.37 -0.58 -0.81
C PHE A 193 -2.88 -1.64 -1.79
N GLY A 194 -4.18 -1.92 -1.80
CA GLY A 194 -4.80 -2.61 -2.92
C GLY A 194 -4.88 -1.66 -4.12
N LEU A 195 -5.63 -0.58 -3.95
CA LEU A 195 -5.87 0.46 -4.95
C LEU A 195 -5.51 1.85 -4.43
N ILE A 196 -4.60 2.52 -5.14
CA ILE A 196 -4.41 3.97 -5.03
C ILE A 196 -5.18 4.62 -6.17
N SER A 197 -6.18 5.45 -5.88
CA SER A 197 -6.99 6.13 -6.89
C SER A 197 -7.04 7.62 -6.58
N TYR A 198 -6.45 8.48 -7.42
CA TYR A 198 -6.26 9.90 -7.14
C TYR A 198 -5.47 10.21 -5.86
N GLY A 199 -4.85 9.20 -5.24
CA GLY A 199 -4.06 9.34 -4.03
C GLY A 199 -2.62 9.76 -4.31
N THR A 200 -1.96 10.29 -3.29
CA THR A 200 -0.54 10.66 -3.32
C THR A 200 0.25 9.78 -2.36
N VAL A 201 1.38 9.23 -2.81
CA VAL A 201 2.38 8.59 -1.93
C VAL A 201 3.73 9.25 -2.17
N LYS A 202 4.37 9.69 -1.09
CA LYS A 202 5.65 10.39 -1.20
C LYS A 202 6.61 10.13 -0.05
N ASN A 203 7.90 10.35 -0.30
CA ASN A 203 8.96 10.34 0.70
C ASN A 203 8.99 9.06 1.53
N LEU A 204 8.84 7.91 0.88
CA LEU A 204 8.66 6.62 1.56
C LEU A 204 9.74 5.65 1.12
N GLU A 205 10.32 4.95 2.08
CA GLU A 205 11.13 3.77 1.79
C GLU A 205 10.35 2.49 2.13
N ILE A 206 10.39 1.52 1.24
CA ILE A 206 9.90 0.16 1.46
C ILE A 206 11.14 -0.73 1.51
N TRP A 207 11.46 -1.23 2.70
CA TRP A 207 12.70 -1.94 2.97
C TRP A 207 12.42 -3.36 3.40
N ASN A 208 13.08 -4.33 2.76
CA ASN A 208 13.02 -5.75 3.12
C ASN A 208 11.58 -6.28 3.18
N SER A 209 10.77 -5.88 2.20
CA SER A 209 9.38 -6.29 2.06
C SER A 209 9.22 -7.46 1.12
N TYR A 210 8.17 -8.26 1.33
CA TYR A 210 7.95 -9.49 0.58
C TYR A 210 6.49 -9.62 0.16
N ILE A 211 6.20 -9.64 -1.14
CA ILE A 211 4.88 -9.97 -1.69
C ILE A 211 4.92 -11.42 -2.15
N ASP A 212 4.25 -12.30 -1.39
CA ASP A 212 4.29 -13.75 -1.57
C ASP A 212 3.05 -14.30 -2.29
N GLY A 213 3.21 -14.60 -3.57
CA GLY A 213 2.24 -15.32 -4.39
C GLY A 213 2.65 -16.73 -4.77
N SER A 214 3.43 -17.41 -3.91
CA SER A 214 3.83 -18.80 -4.10
C SER A 214 2.68 -19.82 -3.93
N ALA A 215 1.57 -19.41 -3.31
CA ALA A 215 0.40 -20.26 -3.16
C ALA A 215 -0.19 -20.63 -4.54
N SER A 216 -0.18 -21.93 -4.88
CA SER A 216 -0.76 -22.62 -6.05
C SER A 216 -0.85 -21.89 -7.41
N GLN A 217 -0.27 -22.52 -8.44
CA GLN A 217 -0.47 -22.17 -9.85
C GLN A 217 -1.94 -22.40 -10.23
N HIS A 218 -2.76 -21.37 -10.14
CA HIS A 218 -4.14 -21.42 -10.63
C HIS A 218 -4.27 -20.62 -11.93
N SER A 219 -4.97 -21.20 -12.90
CA SER A 219 -5.41 -20.56 -14.14
C SER A 219 -6.70 -19.79 -13.86
N GLY A 220 -6.60 -18.63 -13.20
CA GLY A 220 -7.74 -17.84 -12.74
C GLY A 220 -7.70 -16.38 -13.19
N GLU A 221 -8.39 -15.53 -12.43
CA GLU A 221 -8.47 -14.07 -12.66
C GLU A 221 -7.10 -13.37 -12.57
N LEU A 222 -7.04 -12.16 -13.11
CA LEU A 222 -5.83 -11.35 -13.16
C LEU A 222 -5.39 -10.92 -11.75
N VAL A 223 -4.14 -11.25 -11.39
CA VAL A 223 -3.50 -10.80 -10.15
C VAL A 223 -2.57 -9.64 -10.44
N LEU A 224 -2.72 -8.54 -9.70
CA LEU A 224 -1.87 -7.36 -9.80
C LEU A 224 -1.06 -7.21 -8.53
N ALA A 225 0.27 -7.22 -8.64
CA ALA A 225 1.15 -7.18 -7.50
C ALA A 225 2.25 -6.12 -7.66
N GLY A 226 2.42 -5.32 -6.62
CA GLY A 226 3.60 -4.48 -6.45
C GLY A 226 3.86 -4.24 -4.98
N THR A 227 5.06 -3.77 -4.62
CA THR A 227 5.31 -3.48 -3.21
C THR A 227 4.35 -2.39 -2.73
N LEU A 228 4.26 -1.27 -3.44
CA LEU A 228 3.42 -0.15 -3.03
C LEU A 228 1.93 -0.42 -3.22
N ALA A 229 1.49 -0.83 -4.41
CA ALA A 229 0.11 -1.25 -4.61
C ALA A 229 -0.07 -2.28 -5.74
N GLY A 230 -1.21 -2.96 -5.76
CA GLY A 230 -1.59 -3.76 -6.94
C GLY A 230 -1.94 -2.86 -8.12
N TYR A 231 -2.78 -1.85 -7.88
CA TYR A 231 -3.26 -0.92 -8.90
C TYR A 231 -3.12 0.54 -8.46
N SER A 232 -2.59 1.38 -9.35
CA SER A 232 -2.64 2.84 -9.27
C SER A 232 -3.50 3.42 -10.41
N PHE A 233 -4.52 4.21 -10.08
CA PHE A 233 -5.36 4.95 -11.01
C PHE A 233 -5.26 6.45 -10.73
N CYS A 234 -4.75 7.22 -11.69
CA CYS A 234 -4.55 8.68 -11.55
C CYS A 234 -3.77 9.06 -10.27
N GLY A 235 -2.87 8.20 -9.81
CA GLY A 235 -2.08 8.42 -8.59
C GLY A 235 -0.87 9.32 -8.82
N THR A 236 -0.41 9.98 -7.76
CA THR A 236 0.87 10.73 -7.75
C THR A 236 1.87 10.07 -6.83
N ILE A 237 2.94 9.53 -7.38
CA ILE A 237 3.96 8.78 -6.66
C ILE A 237 5.30 9.48 -6.86
N THR A 238 5.93 9.92 -5.77
CA THR A 238 7.19 10.65 -5.87
C THR A 238 8.13 10.36 -4.71
N ASN A 239 9.44 10.28 -4.98
CA ASN A 239 10.44 10.04 -3.94
C ASN A 239 10.14 8.78 -3.13
N VAL A 240 9.92 7.66 -3.82
CA VAL A 240 9.71 6.34 -3.22
C VAL A 240 10.92 5.45 -3.51
N ARG A 241 11.50 4.85 -2.47
CA ARG A 241 12.61 3.90 -2.58
C ARG A 241 12.11 2.51 -2.19
N VAL A 242 12.40 1.50 -3.00
CA VAL A 242 12.22 0.09 -2.64
C VAL A 242 13.58 -0.57 -2.60
N GLU A 243 13.89 -1.19 -1.47
CA GLU A 243 15.19 -1.80 -1.23
C GLU A 243 15.07 -3.20 -0.63
N SER A 244 15.93 -4.11 -1.08
CA SER A 244 16.02 -5.48 -0.54
C SER A 244 14.68 -6.22 -0.53
N SER A 245 13.78 -5.90 -1.46
CA SER A 245 12.41 -6.38 -1.46
C SER A 245 12.15 -7.37 -2.58
N TYR A 246 11.12 -8.20 -2.39
CA TYR A 246 10.82 -9.31 -3.27
C TYR A 246 9.34 -9.27 -3.64
N VAL A 247 9.06 -9.25 -4.94
CA VAL A 247 7.72 -9.49 -5.47
C VAL A 247 7.76 -10.85 -6.14
N TYR A 248 6.97 -11.80 -5.63
CA TYR A 248 6.90 -13.16 -6.15
C TYR A 248 5.47 -13.48 -6.57
N CYS A 249 5.15 -13.31 -7.85
CA CYS A 249 3.81 -13.50 -8.41
C CYS A 249 3.77 -14.66 -9.41
N TYR A 250 3.87 -15.89 -8.91
CA TYR A 250 3.96 -17.09 -9.76
C TYR A 250 2.56 -17.62 -10.14
N ARG A 251 1.79 -16.82 -10.89
CA ARG A 251 0.39 -17.10 -11.28
C ARG A 251 0.20 -16.93 -12.79
N GLN A 252 -0.53 -17.83 -13.46
CA GLN A 252 -0.61 -17.84 -14.94
C GLN A 252 -1.07 -16.53 -15.58
N ASN A 253 -1.92 -15.77 -14.88
CA ASN A 253 -2.43 -14.46 -15.30
C ASN A 253 -2.08 -13.41 -14.24
N SER A 254 -0.88 -12.83 -14.33
CA SER A 254 -0.43 -11.81 -13.38
C SER A 254 0.31 -10.66 -14.05
N TRP A 255 0.15 -9.47 -13.48
CA TRP A 255 1.03 -8.34 -13.72
C TRP A 255 1.76 -7.97 -12.44
N ALA A 256 3.09 -7.89 -12.53
CA ALA A 256 3.93 -7.63 -11.38
C ALA A 256 4.90 -6.48 -11.66
N GLY A 257 5.07 -5.61 -10.67
CA GLY A 257 6.09 -4.57 -10.72
C GLY A 257 6.73 -4.34 -9.37
N GLY A 258 7.90 -3.70 -9.34
CA GLY A 258 8.53 -3.32 -8.07
C GLY A 258 7.63 -2.41 -7.24
N LEU A 259 6.91 -1.46 -7.86
CA LEU A 259 5.93 -0.58 -7.21
C LEU A 259 4.49 -1.03 -7.47
N PHE A 260 4.15 -1.31 -8.73
CA PHE A 260 2.78 -1.55 -9.17
C PHE A 260 2.65 -2.73 -10.12
N GLY A 261 1.61 -3.53 -9.95
CA GLY A 261 1.19 -4.48 -11.00
C GLY A 261 0.60 -3.74 -12.21
N PHE A 262 -0.30 -2.79 -11.95
CA PHE A 262 -0.91 -1.94 -12.97
C PHE A 262 -0.88 -0.47 -12.56
N SER A 263 -0.63 0.41 -13.53
CA SER A 263 -0.74 1.86 -13.39
C SER A 263 -1.55 2.41 -14.55
N HIS A 264 -2.55 3.25 -14.29
CA HIS A 264 -3.38 3.90 -15.29
C HIS A 264 -3.50 5.39 -15.02
N GLY A 265 -3.04 6.24 -15.94
CA GLY A 265 -3.11 7.70 -15.80
C GLY A 265 -2.27 8.29 -14.65
N SER A 266 -1.44 7.49 -13.99
CA SER A 266 -0.64 7.93 -12.84
C SER A 266 0.65 8.61 -13.25
N THR A 267 1.19 9.43 -12.35
CA THR A 267 2.53 10.03 -12.46
C THR A 267 3.45 9.40 -11.43
N ILE A 268 4.57 8.84 -11.90
CA ILE A 268 5.59 8.19 -11.09
C ILE A 268 6.91 8.91 -11.34
N SER A 269 7.49 9.49 -10.29
CA SER A 269 8.69 10.33 -10.42
C SER A 269 9.71 10.08 -9.31
N ASN A 270 11.00 10.21 -9.62
CA ASN A 270 12.07 10.16 -8.60
C ASN A 270 12.01 8.89 -7.73
N CYS A 271 11.66 7.75 -8.33
CA CYS A 271 11.55 6.49 -7.61
C CYS A 271 12.76 5.60 -7.87
N THR A 272 13.19 4.84 -6.86
CA THR A 272 14.38 3.98 -6.96
C THR A 272 14.06 2.57 -6.49
N ILE A 273 14.39 1.56 -7.30
CA ILE A 273 14.32 0.14 -6.92
C ILE A 273 15.74 -0.43 -6.90
N VAL A 274 16.21 -0.89 -5.74
CA VAL A 274 17.58 -1.38 -5.57
C VAL A 274 17.61 -2.70 -4.81
N SER A 275 18.57 -3.57 -5.17
CA SER A 275 18.79 -4.89 -4.52
C SER A 275 17.52 -5.73 -4.36
N SER A 276 16.58 -5.58 -5.29
CA SER A 276 15.24 -6.18 -5.21
C SER A 276 15.02 -7.14 -6.37
N SER A 277 14.05 -8.04 -6.22
CA SER A 277 13.66 -8.94 -7.31
C SER A 277 12.16 -8.92 -7.57
N VAL A 278 11.81 -8.99 -8.86
CA VAL A 278 10.44 -9.12 -9.32
C VAL A 278 10.37 -10.41 -10.12
N ASN A 279 9.63 -11.37 -9.60
CA ASN A 279 9.50 -12.71 -10.15
C ASN A 279 8.04 -12.90 -10.51
N GLY A 280 7.76 -13.33 -11.73
CA GLY A 280 6.39 -13.57 -12.13
C GLY A 280 6.27 -14.61 -13.23
N GLN A 281 5.17 -15.35 -13.17
CA GLN A 281 4.79 -16.29 -14.22
C GLN A 281 3.74 -15.60 -15.08
N GLY A 282 3.91 -15.59 -16.39
CA GLY A 282 2.94 -14.96 -17.30
C GLY A 282 3.03 -13.43 -17.37
N ASN A 283 1.87 -12.78 -17.42
CA ASN A 283 1.59 -11.86 -18.50
C ASN A 283 2.51 -10.61 -18.65
N VAL A 284 2.78 -9.85 -17.60
CA VAL A 284 3.56 -8.61 -17.73
C VAL A 284 4.37 -8.32 -16.47
N ILE A 285 5.68 -8.12 -16.60
CA ILE A 285 6.56 -7.86 -15.45
C ILE A 285 7.48 -6.68 -15.67
N GLY A 286 7.49 -5.73 -14.74
CA GLY A 286 8.42 -4.61 -14.76
C GLY A 286 9.27 -4.50 -13.51
N GLY A 287 10.45 -3.87 -13.62
CA GLY A 287 11.22 -3.52 -12.43
C GLY A 287 10.52 -2.47 -11.56
N LEU A 288 9.75 -1.53 -12.15
CA LEU A 288 8.88 -0.60 -11.42
C LEU A 288 7.39 -0.93 -11.61
N VAL A 289 6.94 -1.01 -12.86
CA VAL A 289 5.52 -1.15 -13.20
C VAL A 289 5.34 -2.36 -14.10
N GLY A 290 4.42 -3.27 -13.78
CA GLY A 290 4.03 -4.34 -14.70
C GLY A 290 3.47 -3.75 -16.00
N LEU A 291 2.19 -3.37 -15.98
CA LEU A 291 1.54 -2.66 -17.08
C LEU A 291 1.35 -1.18 -16.74
N GLY A 292 1.76 -0.28 -17.63
CA GLY A 292 1.41 1.13 -17.59
C GLY A 292 0.46 1.49 -18.72
N SER A 293 -0.66 2.13 -18.42
CA SER A 293 -1.58 2.69 -19.40
C SER A 293 -1.68 4.20 -19.19
N SER A 294 -1.38 5.00 -20.21
CA SER A 294 -1.32 6.48 -20.10
C SER A 294 -0.53 6.97 -18.87
N THR A 295 0.45 6.20 -18.42
CA THR A 295 1.24 6.48 -17.22
C THR A 295 2.50 7.26 -17.59
N ALA A 296 2.86 8.24 -16.79
CA ALA A 296 4.11 8.99 -16.94
C ALA A 296 5.12 8.53 -15.88
N ILE A 297 6.23 7.95 -16.33
CA ILE A 297 7.34 7.51 -15.49
C ILE A 297 8.54 8.41 -15.78
N SER A 298 9.09 9.08 -14.77
CA SER A 298 10.19 10.04 -14.97
C SER A 298 11.25 9.97 -13.89
N ASN A 299 12.52 10.18 -14.24
CA ASN A 299 13.63 10.26 -13.29
C ASN A 299 13.70 9.07 -12.32
N CYS A 300 13.38 7.87 -12.81
CA CYS A 300 13.35 6.66 -11.99
C CYS A 300 14.57 5.78 -12.26
N THR A 301 15.04 5.07 -11.25
CA THR A 301 16.17 4.13 -11.36
C THR A 301 15.77 2.75 -10.88
N SER A 302 16.21 1.71 -11.59
CA SER A 302 16.01 0.32 -11.19
C SER A 302 17.26 -0.51 -11.41
N SER A 303 17.73 -1.17 -10.36
CA SER A 303 18.75 -2.21 -10.42
C SER A 303 18.15 -3.59 -10.11
N ALA A 304 16.83 -3.74 -10.25
CA ALA A 304 16.13 -4.96 -9.88
C ALA A 304 16.51 -6.15 -10.78
N THR A 305 16.46 -7.36 -10.22
CA THR A 305 16.43 -8.58 -11.03
C THR A 305 14.99 -8.92 -11.38
N VAL A 306 14.65 -8.85 -12.66
CA VAL A 306 13.33 -9.17 -13.21
C VAL A 306 13.37 -10.56 -13.82
N ASN A 307 12.77 -11.53 -13.13
CA ASN A 307 12.68 -12.92 -13.59
C ASN A 307 11.28 -13.20 -14.17
N TRP A 308 11.24 -13.40 -15.48
CA TRP A 308 10.02 -13.71 -16.21
C TRP A 308 9.95 -15.20 -16.55
N TYR A 309 8.84 -15.84 -16.16
CA TYR A 309 8.59 -17.26 -16.40
C TYR A 309 7.40 -17.44 -17.36
N LYS A 310 7.57 -18.29 -18.37
CA LYS A 310 6.52 -18.65 -19.32
C LYS A 310 5.28 -19.23 -18.63
N SER A 311 4.10 -18.70 -18.97
CA SER A 311 2.79 -19.30 -18.60
C SER A 311 2.02 -19.83 -19.82
N GLY A 312 2.28 -19.32 -21.03
CA GLY A 312 1.56 -19.67 -22.25
C GLY A 312 2.24 -19.09 -23.49
N ASP A 313 1.57 -19.17 -24.65
CA ASP A 313 2.10 -18.69 -25.93
C ASP A 313 1.51 -17.34 -26.36
N ASN A 314 0.57 -16.76 -25.59
CA ASN A 314 -0.07 -15.49 -25.90
C ASN A 314 0.93 -14.32 -25.80
N TRP A 315 1.38 -13.83 -26.95
CA TRP A 315 2.51 -12.91 -27.08
C TRP A 315 2.21 -11.46 -26.64
N GLU A 316 0.97 -10.98 -26.75
CA GLU A 316 0.55 -9.61 -26.36
C GLU A 316 0.78 -9.31 -24.86
N PHE A 317 0.95 -10.38 -24.11
CA PHE A 317 1.15 -10.42 -22.68
C PHE A 317 2.31 -11.37 -22.34
N ASN A 318 3.42 -11.37 -23.07
CA ASN A 318 4.64 -12.06 -22.61
C ASN A 318 5.78 -11.06 -22.56
N CYS A 319 5.65 -10.05 -21.70
CA CYS A 319 6.51 -8.88 -21.72
C CYS A 319 7.23 -8.68 -20.39
N ALA A 320 8.54 -8.44 -20.45
CA ALA A 320 9.31 -8.04 -19.28
C ALA A 320 10.25 -6.87 -19.58
N GLY A 321 10.34 -5.93 -18.65
CA GLY A 321 11.26 -4.81 -18.78
C GLY A 321 11.81 -4.30 -17.46
N GLY A 322 12.98 -3.68 -17.51
CA GLY A 322 13.67 -3.22 -16.31
C GLY A 322 13.02 -2.03 -15.60
N ILE A 323 12.26 -1.21 -16.34
CA ILE A 323 11.39 -0.16 -15.79
C ILE A 323 9.92 -0.58 -15.88
N ALA A 324 9.45 -0.90 -17.08
CA ALA A 324 8.06 -1.31 -17.31
C ALA A 324 7.99 -2.63 -18.09
N GLY A 325 7.05 -3.51 -17.77
CA GLY A 325 6.83 -4.71 -18.59
C GLY A 325 6.18 -4.35 -19.92
N LYS A 326 5.08 -3.60 -19.87
CA LYS A 326 4.36 -3.11 -21.04
C LYS A 326 3.87 -1.68 -20.79
N MET A 327 3.91 -0.86 -21.83
CA MET A 327 3.34 0.50 -21.85
C MET A 327 2.33 0.63 -22.98
N ASN A 328 1.14 1.10 -22.65
CA ASN A 328 0.05 1.40 -23.56
C ASN A 328 -0.28 2.91 -23.43
N GLY A 329 0.36 3.71 -24.27
CA GLY A 329 0.40 5.17 -24.14
C GLY A 329 1.23 5.67 -22.94
N GLY A 330 1.32 6.99 -22.80
CA GLY A 330 2.11 7.64 -21.74
C GLY A 330 3.58 7.85 -22.10
N SER A 331 4.44 7.92 -21.10
CA SER A 331 5.87 8.23 -21.29
C SER A 331 6.79 7.56 -20.27
N ILE A 332 8.01 7.23 -20.70
CA ILE A 332 9.13 6.92 -19.80
C ILE A 332 10.28 7.85 -20.15
N THR A 333 10.66 8.73 -19.22
CA THR A 333 11.65 9.79 -19.47
C THR A 333 12.75 9.83 -18.42
N SER A 334 14.00 10.01 -18.84
CA SER A 334 15.15 10.15 -17.93
C SER A 334 15.28 9.02 -16.91
N CYS A 335 14.88 7.80 -17.28
CA CYS A 335 14.95 6.63 -16.40
C CYS A 335 16.20 5.80 -16.68
N THR A 336 16.74 5.17 -15.64
CA THR A 336 17.94 4.35 -15.74
C THR A 336 17.66 2.92 -15.27
N PHE A 337 18.05 1.93 -16.08
CA PHE A 337 18.07 0.54 -15.65
C PHE A 337 19.49 -0.02 -15.66
N THR A 338 19.92 -0.58 -14.54
CA THR A 338 21.24 -1.21 -14.34
C THR A 338 21.15 -2.68 -13.91
N GLY A 339 19.93 -3.22 -13.82
CA GLY A 339 19.68 -4.57 -13.31
C GLY A 339 19.76 -5.66 -14.37
N LEU A 340 19.08 -6.77 -14.09
CA LEU A 340 18.96 -7.92 -15.00
C LEU A 340 17.50 -8.17 -15.36
N VAL A 341 17.17 -8.26 -16.64
CA VAL A 341 15.89 -8.81 -17.12
C VAL A 341 16.16 -10.19 -17.69
N LYS A 342 15.45 -11.20 -17.23
CA LYS A 342 15.74 -12.60 -17.57
C LYS A 342 14.50 -13.38 -17.95
N TYR A 343 14.58 -14.12 -19.06
CA TYR A 343 13.72 -15.28 -19.28
C TYR A 343 14.20 -16.42 -18.40
N ALA A 344 13.50 -16.65 -17.28
CA ALA A 344 13.94 -17.51 -16.20
C ALA A 344 13.38 -18.94 -16.28
N THR A 345 12.54 -19.24 -17.27
CA THR A 345 12.06 -20.62 -17.49
C THR A 345 13.22 -21.56 -17.82
N THR A 346 13.28 -22.68 -17.10
CA THR A 346 14.37 -23.66 -17.17
C THR A 346 14.22 -24.68 -18.29
N SER A 347 12.98 -24.91 -18.76
CA SER A 347 12.68 -25.81 -19.89
C SER A 347 12.70 -25.08 -21.23
N GLU A 348 13.13 -25.79 -22.27
CA GLU A 348 12.96 -25.34 -23.65
C GLU A 348 11.50 -25.55 -24.11
N THR A 349 11.10 -24.81 -25.13
CA THR A 349 9.81 -24.99 -25.80
C THR A 349 10.01 -25.02 -27.31
N ASP A 350 9.32 -25.94 -27.99
CA ASP A 350 9.29 -26.04 -29.45
C ASP A 350 8.14 -25.24 -30.05
N SER A 351 7.58 -24.29 -29.29
CA SER A 351 6.54 -23.39 -29.80
C SER A 351 7.06 -22.59 -31.00
N ARG A 352 6.27 -22.65 -32.07
CA ARG A 352 6.52 -22.01 -33.37
C ARG A 352 5.91 -20.61 -33.47
N THR A 353 5.28 -20.13 -32.39
CA THR A 353 4.62 -18.82 -32.31
C THR A 353 5.10 -18.01 -31.11
N PHE A 354 5.67 -18.66 -30.09
CA PHE A 354 6.12 -18.02 -28.87
C PHE A 354 7.20 -16.96 -29.12
N LYS A 355 6.90 -15.70 -28.77
CA LYS A 355 7.72 -14.53 -29.07
C LYS A 355 7.60 -13.49 -27.94
N PRO A 356 8.25 -13.71 -26.78
CA PRO A 356 8.20 -12.76 -25.67
C PRO A 356 8.98 -11.48 -25.98
N CYS A 357 8.61 -10.37 -25.33
CA CYS A 357 9.28 -9.07 -25.47
C CYS A 357 10.07 -8.74 -24.20
N LEU A 358 11.41 -8.78 -24.27
CA LEU A 358 12.30 -8.49 -23.15
C LEU A 358 13.26 -7.35 -23.50
N ALA A 359 13.31 -6.31 -22.67
CA ALA A 359 14.20 -5.16 -22.87
C ALA A 359 14.61 -4.49 -21.55
N GLN A 360 15.63 -3.62 -21.58
CA GLN A 360 16.13 -2.96 -20.36
C GLN A 360 15.17 -1.87 -19.82
N ILE A 361 14.46 -1.13 -20.67
CA ILE A 361 13.53 -0.08 -20.22
C ILE A 361 12.09 -0.60 -20.23
N VAL A 362 11.52 -0.85 -21.40
CA VAL A 362 10.16 -1.36 -21.54
C VAL A 362 10.12 -2.58 -22.45
N GLY A 363 9.50 -3.68 -22.00
CA GLY A 363 9.37 -4.89 -22.83
C GLY A 363 8.60 -4.61 -24.12
N LEU A 364 7.37 -4.12 -23.99
CA LEU A 364 6.49 -3.80 -25.12
C LEU A 364 5.88 -2.38 -25.04
N ARG A 365 5.88 -1.67 -26.16
CA ARG A 365 5.27 -0.34 -26.33
C ARG A 365 4.13 -0.36 -27.33
N GLU A 366 3.04 0.31 -26.97
CA GLU A 366 1.84 0.49 -27.80
C GLU A 366 1.33 1.94 -27.72
N ASN A 367 0.42 2.28 -28.63
CA ASN A 367 -0.43 3.49 -28.60
C ASN A 367 0.35 4.80 -28.35
N GLY A 368 1.45 5.00 -29.07
CA GLY A 368 2.21 6.25 -29.02
C GLY A 368 3.01 6.47 -27.74
N THR A 369 3.34 5.42 -27.00
CA THR A 369 4.24 5.51 -25.83
C THR A 369 5.56 6.20 -26.21
N THR A 370 5.91 7.27 -25.49
CA THR A 370 7.13 8.04 -25.75
C THR A 370 8.27 7.64 -24.82
N LEU A 371 9.49 7.54 -25.36
CA LEU A 371 10.72 7.30 -24.59
C LEU A 371 11.73 8.41 -24.88
N SER A 372 12.30 9.02 -23.85
CA SER A 372 13.36 10.03 -24.04
C SER A 372 14.36 10.06 -22.88
N GLY A 373 15.64 10.27 -23.17
CA GLY A 373 16.68 10.43 -22.15
C GLY A 373 16.93 9.20 -21.25
N ASN A 374 16.44 8.01 -21.61
CA ASN A 374 16.60 6.81 -20.80
C ASN A 374 17.98 6.17 -20.99
N VAL A 375 18.50 5.55 -19.93
CA VAL A 375 19.80 4.89 -19.89
C VAL A 375 19.63 3.37 -19.72
N CYS A 376 20.21 2.64 -20.65
CA CYS A 376 20.16 1.17 -20.77
C CYS A 376 21.51 0.54 -20.37
N ASP A 377 21.79 0.42 -19.07
CA ASP A 377 23.08 -0.05 -18.54
C ASP A 377 22.96 -1.41 -17.80
N GLY A 378 21.81 -2.06 -17.88
CA GLY A 378 21.56 -3.40 -17.34
C GLY A 378 21.90 -4.52 -18.33
N THR A 379 21.36 -5.70 -18.10
CA THR A 379 21.48 -6.85 -19.01
C THR A 379 20.12 -7.48 -19.31
N VAL A 380 19.95 -8.01 -20.53
CA VAL A 380 18.83 -8.90 -20.88
C VAL A 380 19.35 -10.31 -21.15
N ASP A 381 18.95 -11.28 -20.33
CA ASP A 381 19.27 -12.71 -20.47
C ASP A 381 18.10 -13.44 -21.13
N LYS A 382 18.34 -13.94 -22.36
CA LYS A 382 17.35 -14.70 -23.14
C LYS A 382 17.08 -16.10 -22.60
N GLY A 383 17.86 -16.59 -21.64
CA GLY A 383 17.74 -17.92 -21.08
C GLY A 383 17.68 -19.02 -22.15
N LYS A 384 16.64 -19.86 -22.06
CA LYS A 384 16.39 -21.01 -22.95
C LYS A 384 15.66 -20.69 -24.25
N LEU A 385 15.46 -19.42 -24.61
CA LEU A 385 14.89 -19.06 -25.92
C LEU A 385 15.82 -19.50 -27.07
N LYS A 386 15.23 -20.11 -28.09
CA LYS A 386 15.94 -20.70 -29.25
C LYS A 386 15.28 -20.36 -30.59
N ILE A 387 15.96 -20.70 -31.67
CA ILE A 387 15.34 -20.78 -33.00
C ILE A 387 14.75 -22.18 -33.12
N VAL A 388 13.45 -22.27 -33.37
CA VAL A 388 12.75 -23.52 -33.61
C VAL A 388 12.67 -23.75 -35.12
N THR A 389 13.07 -24.93 -35.60
CA THR A 389 13.00 -25.31 -37.02
C THR A 389 12.09 -26.52 -37.21
N TRP A 390 11.26 -26.53 -38.26
CA TRP A 390 10.41 -27.69 -38.58
C TRP A 390 10.24 -27.85 -40.09
N THR A 391 9.96 -29.08 -40.53
CA THR A 391 9.76 -29.40 -41.94
C THR A 391 8.31 -29.80 -42.19
N THR A 392 7.74 -29.31 -43.28
CA THR A 392 6.39 -29.69 -43.76
C THR A 392 6.47 -30.30 -45.16
N GLY A 393 5.53 -31.18 -45.50
CA GLY A 393 5.44 -31.80 -46.83
C GLY A 393 5.63 -33.32 -46.82
N ILE A 394 5.64 -33.94 -47.99
CA ILE A 394 5.70 -35.40 -48.19
C ILE A 394 6.78 -35.79 -49.20
N LEU A 395 7.60 -36.78 -48.82
CA LEU A 395 8.62 -37.51 -49.60
C LEU A 395 9.54 -36.66 -50.49
N TRP A 396 9.05 -36.15 -51.62
CA TRP A 396 9.83 -35.40 -52.62
C TRP A 396 9.53 -33.88 -52.62
N TRP A 397 8.62 -33.40 -51.77
CA TRP A 397 8.39 -31.97 -51.52
C TRP A 397 8.47 -31.70 -50.02
N GLN A 398 9.61 -31.18 -49.56
CA GLN A 398 9.82 -30.77 -48.17
C GLN A 398 10.18 -29.28 -48.10
N GLU A 399 9.47 -28.55 -47.25
CA GLU A 399 9.75 -27.14 -46.94
C GLU A 399 10.22 -27.03 -45.49
N THR A 400 11.32 -26.32 -45.26
CA THR A 400 11.83 -26.06 -43.91
C THR A 400 11.45 -24.65 -43.48
N HIS A 401 10.84 -24.57 -42.30
CA HIS A 401 10.40 -23.34 -41.66
C HIS A 401 11.21 -23.10 -40.39
N SER A 402 11.29 -21.84 -39.96
CA SER A 402 11.91 -21.49 -38.68
C SER A 402 11.17 -20.36 -37.96
N HIS A 403 11.29 -20.34 -36.64
CA HIS A 403 10.74 -19.30 -35.78
C HIS A 403 11.77 -18.90 -34.73
N ASN A 404 12.15 -17.62 -34.71
CA ASN A 404 13.07 -17.08 -33.73
C ASN A 404 12.31 -16.57 -32.49
N GLN A 405 12.41 -17.30 -31.37
CA GLN A 405 11.70 -16.93 -30.13
C GLN A 405 12.28 -15.69 -29.45
N TYR A 406 13.57 -15.36 -29.66
CA TYR A 406 14.23 -14.23 -29.02
C TYR A 406 14.36 -13.00 -29.94
N GLN A 407 13.61 -12.94 -31.04
CA GLN A 407 13.65 -11.81 -31.96
C GLN A 407 13.26 -10.46 -31.32
N ASN A 408 12.47 -10.48 -30.23
CA ASN A 408 12.06 -9.30 -29.46
C ASN A 408 12.81 -9.19 -28.12
N VAL A 409 14.01 -9.78 -28.04
CA VAL A 409 14.87 -9.77 -26.86
C VAL A 409 16.13 -9.02 -27.22
N SER A 410 16.34 -7.85 -26.63
CA SER A 410 17.46 -7.00 -27.00
C SER A 410 18.15 -6.35 -25.80
N ASN A 411 19.48 -6.34 -25.89
CA ASN A 411 20.33 -5.56 -25.00
C ASN A 411 20.66 -4.22 -25.69
N GLY A 412 20.86 -3.16 -24.91
CA GLY A 412 21.12 -1.80 -25.39
C GLY A 412 19.91 -1.09 -26.05
N GLN A 413 18.71 -1.67 -25.99
CA GLN A 413 17.49 -1.08 -26.57
C GLN A 413 16.44 -0.79 -25.51
N CYS A 414 15.69 0.29 -25.73
CA CYS A 414 14.70 0.76 -24.78
C CYS A 414 13.33 0.07 -24.92
N GLY A 415 13.12 -0.83 -25.89
CA GLY A 415 11.90 -1.64 -25.98
C GLY A 415 11.39 -1.95 -27.38
N TYR A 416 10.54 -2.97 -27.49
CA TYR A 416 9.86 -3.33 -28.75
C TYR A 416 8.63 -2.42 -28.98
N THR A 417 8.29 -2.17 -30.25
CA THR A 417 7.12 -1.38 -30.66
C THR A 417 6.27 -2.20 -31.62
N ILE A 418 4.95 -2.20 -31.44
CA ILE A 418 3.98 -2.73 -32.41
C ILE A 418 3.43 -1.59 -33.26
#